data_AF-A0AAU6G406-F1
#
_entry.id   AF-A0AAU6G406-F1
#
_cell.length_a   1.000
_cell.length_b   1.000
_cell.length_c   1.000
_cell.angle_alpha   90.00
_cell.angle_beta   90.00
_cell.angle_gamma   90.00
#
_symmetry.space_group_name_H-M   'P 1'
#
loop_
_entity.id
_entity.type
_entity.pdbx_description
1 polymer ?
#
loop_
_entity_poly.entity_id
_entity_poly.type
_entity_poly.pdbx_seq_one_letter_code
_entity_poly.pdbx_strand_id
1 'polypeptide(L)'
;MRHIAARGWTTAGGGRVRIYLLQFESGAVVNSLYVQDFAGTTPAHALAGAADVGADRPLDSTESTDGVHADLYVDEAPYGATQTREAYLAAGDVLALVVQSGGSDGDTDKAETAFRQAVALQGRLLG
;
A
#
# COMPACT_ATOMS: atom_id res chain seq x y z
N MET A 1 20.07 -4.01 4.48
CA MET A 1 18.83 -3.81 5.26
C MET A 1 19.22 -3.29 6.63
N ARG A 2 18.68 -2.14 7.05
CA ARG A 2 19.09 -1.50 8.32
C ARG A 2 17.99 -1.50 9.40
N HIS A 3 16.72 -1.52 9.01
CA HIS A 3 15.61 -1.60 9.96
C HIS A 3 14.32 -2.16 9.32
N ILE A 4 13.52 -2.88 10.12
CA ILE A 4 12.16 -3.32 9.78
C ILE A 4 11.22 -2.83 10.88
N ALA A 5 10.14 -2.16 10.50
CA ALA A 5 9.01 -1.92 11.39
C ALA A 5 7.74 -2.49 10.76
N ALA A 6 6.87 -3.07 11.57
CA ALA A 6 5.56 -3.49 11.14
C ALA A 6 4.51 -3.14 12.20
N ARG A 7 3.35 -2.68 11.74
CA ARG A 7 2.17 -2.48 12.60
C ARG A 7 0.94 -2.99 11.86
N GLY A 8 0.03 -3.60 12.59
CA GLY A 8 -1.25 -3.99 12.04
C GLY A 8 -2.35 -3.95 13.09
N TRP A 9 -3.58 -3.82 12.61
CA TRP A 9 -4.78 -3.84 13.44
C TRP A 9 -5.95 -4.43 12.67
N THR A 10 -6.94 -4.90 13.43
CA THR A 10 -8.23 -5.36 12.91
C THR A 10 -9.25 -4.25 13.09
N THR A 11 -10.01 -3.93 12.05
CA THR A 11 -11.09 -2.94 12.11
C THR A 11 -12.33 -3.57 12.75
N ALA A 12 -13.24 -2.73 13.26
CA ALA A 12 -14.49 -3.21 13.86
C ALA A 12 -15.34 -4.07 12.91
N GLY A 13 -15.24 -3.81 11.59
CA GLY A 13 -15.90 -4.60 10.53
C GLY A 13 -15.13 -5.85 10.08
N GLY A 14 -14.19 -6.35 10.88
CA GLY A 14 -13.45 -7.59 10.61
C GLY A 14 -12.32 -7.49 9.57
N GLY A 15 -12.12 -6.32 8.97
CA GLY A 15 -11.02 -6.05 8.05
C GLY A 15 -9.69 -5.96 8.76
N ARG A 16 -8.60 -6.04 8.02
CA ARG A 16 -7.26 -5.96 8.60
C ARG A 16 -6.38 -5.03 7.81
N VAL A 17 -5.76 -4.08 8.51
CA VAL A 17 -4.77 -3.17 7.96
C VAL A 17 -3.40 -3.55 8.51
N ARG A 18 -2.39 -3.55 7.65
CA ARG A 18 -0.98 -3.79 7.99
C ARG A 18 -0.11 -2.77 7.27
N ILE A 19 0.92 -2.30 7.95
CA ILE A 19 1.91 -1.38 7.42
C ILE A 19 3.28 -2.00 7.69
N TYR A 20 4.10 -2.10 6.65
CA TYR A 20 5.47 -2.58 6.70
C TYR A 20 6.40 -1.48 6.23
N LEU A 21 7.45 -1.19 6.98
CA LEU A 21 8.47 -0.21 6.62
C LEU A 21 9.82 -0.92 6.56
N LEU A 22 10.49 -0.81 5.41
CA LEU A 22 11.82 -1.34 5.17
C LEU A 22 12.77 -0.18 4.93
N GLN A 23 13.74 -0.01 5.82
CA GLN A 23 14.79 0.99 5.64
C GLN A 23 16.04 0.35 5.03
N PHE A 24 16.47 0.93 3.92
CA PHE A 24 17.65 0.55 3.16
C PHE A 24 18.85 1.43 3.50
N GLU A 25 19.96 1.19 2.81
CA GLU A 25 21.18 1.97 3.02
C GLU A 25 21.14 3.34 2.34
N SER A 26 20.36 3.47 1.26
CA SER A 26 20.23 4.73 0.54
C SER A 26 18.90 4.80 -0.20
N GLY A 27 18.48 6.03 -0.51
CA GLY A 27 17.31 6.25 -1.35
C GLY A 27 17.51 5.86 -2.81
N ALA A 28 18.75 5.74 -3.29
CA ALA A 28 19.02 5.22 -4.63
C ALA A 28 18.59 3.75 -4.76
N VAL A 29 18.80 2.95 -3.70
CA VAL A 29 18.35 1.54 -3.66
C VAL A 29 16.82 1.48 -3.67
N VAL A 30 16.15 2.29 -2.83
CA VAL A 30 14.69 2.34 -2.78
C VAL A 30 14.10 2.81 -4.10
N ASN A 31 14.63 3.88 -4.70
CA ASN A 31 14.16 4.38 -5.98
C ASN A 31 14.28 3.34 -7.09
N SER A 32 15.41 2.60 -7.14
CA SER A 32 15.59 1.52 -8.12
C SER A 32 14.56 0.40 -7.93
N LEU A 33 14.42 -0.11 -6.69
CA LEU A 33 13.46 -1.17 -6.39
C LEU A 33 12.02 -0.72 -6.68
N TYR A 34 11.67 0.50 -6.27
CA TYR A 34 10.35 1.05 -6.48
C TYR A 34 10.00 1.11 -7.96
N VAL A 35 10.84 1.76 -8.77
CA VAL A 35 10.59 1.94 -10.20
C VAL A 35 10.58 0.60 -10.96
N GLN A 36 11.40 -0.36 -10.56
CA GLN A 36 11.51 -1.64 -11.27
C GLN A 36 10.45 -2.65 -10.87
N ASP A 37 10.11 -2.72 -9.58
CA ASP A 37 9.36 -3.85 -9.03
C ASP A 37 7.98 -3.46 -8.47
N PHE A 38 7.75 -2.19 -8.11
CA PHE A 38 6.57 -1.79 -7.34
C PHE A 38 5.75 -0.65 -7.93
N ALA A 39 6.25 0.02 -8.97
CA ALA A 39 5.55 1.10 -9.68
C ALA A 39 4.91 0.59 -10.98
N GLY A 40 3.87 1.27 -11.46
CA GLY A 40 3.22 0.96 -12.73
C GLY A 40 1.88 0.26 -12.57
N THR A 41 1.50 -0.61 -13.52
CA THR A 41 0.14 -1.16 -13.59
C THR A 41 -0.11 -2.38 -12.69
N THR A 42 0.95 -3.13 -12.38
CA THR A 42 0.91 -4.32 -11.53
C THR A 42 2.28 -4.46 -10.86
N PRO A 43 2.37 -4.78 -9.57
CA PRO A 43 3.65 -5.03 -8.90
C PRO A 43 4.25 -6.36 -9.38
N ALA A 44 5.58 -6.47 -9.37
CA ALA A 44 6.31 -7.66 -9.79
C ALA A 44 6.05 -8.89 -8.89
N HIS A 45 5.52 -8.68 -7.69
CA HIS A 45 5.28 -9.72 -6.70
C HIS A 45 3.86 -9.65 -6.15
N ALA A 46 3.12 -10.75 -6.29
CA ALA A 46 1.80 -10.90 -5.68
C ALA A 46 1.90 -11.10 -4.16
N LEU A 47 1.01 -10.48 -3.40
CA LEU A 47 0.86 -10.79 -1.97
C LEU A 47 0.17 -12.13 -1.76
N ALA A 48 0.56 -12.83 -0.69
CA ALA A 48 -0.12 -14.07 -0.31
C ALA A 48 -1.60 -13.79 0.03
N GLY A 49 -2.50 -14.24 -0.84
CA GLY A 49 -3.95 -14.03 -0.70
C GLY A 49 -4.57 -12.97 -1.62
N ALA A 50 -3.77 -12.31 -2.47
CA ALA A 50 -4.22 -11.45 -3.57
C ALA A 50 -3.49 -11.90 -4.84
N ALA A 51 -4.13 -12.78 -5.61
CA ALA A 51 -3.45 -13.51 -6.69
C ALA A 51 -3.24 -12.63 -7.94
N ASP A 52 -4.21 -11.76 -8.23
CA ASP A 52 -4.20 -10.87 -9.40
C ASP A 52 -4.61 -9.47 -8.94
N VAL A 53 -3.68 -8.51 -8.97
CA VAL A 53 -3.95 -7.12 -8.60
C VAL A 53 -3.73 -6.20 -9.80
N GLY A 54 -4.59 -5.19 -9.92
CA GLY A 54 -4.50 -4.14 -10.93
C GLY A 54 -4.31 -2.77 -10.28
N ALA A 55 -3.85 -1.80 -11.06
CA ALA A 55 -3.70 -0.43 -10.59
C ALA A 55 -5.04 0.13 -10.08
N ASP A 56 -5.04 0.63 -8.84
CA ASP A 56 -6.13 1.40 -8.28
C ASP A 56 -5.99 2.87 -8.71
N ARG A 57 -7.01 3.69 -8.46
CA ARG A 57 -6.99 5.12 -8.73
C ARG A 57 -5.78 5.77 -8.02
N PRO A 58 -4.96 6.57 -8.72
CA PRO A 58 -3.84 7.26 -8.11
C PRO A 58 -4.31 8.25 -7.02
N LEU A 59 -3.41 8.61 -6.11
CA LEU A 59 -3.67 9.65 -5.11
C LEU A 59 -3.88 11.01 -5.79
N ASP A 60 -4.78 11.82 -5.25
CA ASP A 60 -4.91 13.21 -5.67
C ASP A 60 -3.88 14.12 -4.99
N SER A 61 -3.86 15.41 -5.35
CA SER A 61 -2.92 16.39 -4.79
C SER A 61 -3.13 16.69 -3.29
N THR A 62 -4.28 16.35 -2.72
CA THR A 62 -4.58 16.52 -1.29
C THR A 62 -4.17 15.29 -0.45
N GLU A 63 -4.12 14.12 -1.09
CA GLU A 63 -3.68 12.86 -0.52
C GLU A 63 -2.16 12.65 -0.65
N SER A 64 -1.56 13.15 -1.75
CA SER A 64 -0.13 13.02 -2.05
C SER A 64 0.73 13.87 -1.12
N THR A 65 1.97 13.44 -0.89
CA THR A 65 2.97 14.17 -0.09
C THR A 65 4.23 14.39 -0.93
N ASP A 66 4.75 15.62 -0.92
CA ASP A 66 5.97 15.97 -1.67
C ASP A 66 7.15 15.10 -1.23
N GLY A 67 7.91 14.57 -2.20
CA GLY A 67 9.04 13.68 -1.93
C GLY A 67 8.65 12.23 -1.60
N VAL A 68 7.36 11.89 -1.64
CA VAL A 68 6.85 10.53 -1.46
C VAL A 68 6.16 10.06 -2.74
N HIS A 69 6.67 8.98 -3.33
CA HIS A 69 6.01 8.29 -4.42
C HIS A 69 5.06 7.24 -3.86
N ALA A 70 3.89 7.05 -4.48
CA ALA A 70 2.93 6.03 -4.08
C ALA A 70 2.19 5.45 -5.30
N ASP A 71 2.21 4.12 -5.41
CA ASP A 71 1.44 3.34 -6.38
C ASP A 71 0.48 2.43 -5.60
N LEU A 72 -0.80 2.45 -5.99
CA LEU A 72 -1.90 1.76 -5.31
C LEU A 72 -2.43 0.65 -6.22
N TYR A 73 -2.79 -0.47 -5.61
CA TYR A 73 -3.31 -1.64 -6.29
C TYR A 73 -4.50 -2.23 -5.55
N VAL A 74 -5.38 -2.86 -6.31
CA VAL A 74 -6.57 -3.55 -5.81
C VAL A 74 -6.70 -4.90 -6.51
N ASP A 75 -7.08 -5.91 -5.73
CA ASP A 75 -7.39 -7.27 -6.21
C ASP A 75 -8.43 -7.17 -7.34
N GLU A 76 -8.15 -7.84 -8.47
CA GLU A 76 -9.04 -7.89 -9.63
C GLU A 76 -10.08 -9.00 -9.47
N ALA A 77 -11.16 -8.93 -10.27
CA ALA A 77 -12.16 -9.98 -10.27
C ALA A 77 -11.62 -11.25 -10.98
N PRO A 78 -11.96 -12.47 -10.50
CA PRO A 78 -12.86 -12.75 -9.38
C PRO A 78 -12.18 -12.55 -8.03
N TYR A 79 -12.76 -11.67 -7.20
CA TYR A 79 -12.23 -11.41 -5.87
C TYR A 79 -12.15 -12.72 -5.08
N GLY A 80 -11.07 -12.89 -4.30
CA GLY A 80 -11.05 -13.92 -3.27
C GLY A 80 -12.18 -13.74 -2.25
N ALA A 81 -12.15 -14.49 -1.15
CA ALA A 81 -13.16 -14.34 -0.08
C ALA A 81 -13.28 -12.90 0.46
N THR A 82 -12.26 -12.07 0.24
CA THR A 82 -12.21 -10.65 0.59
C THR A 82 -11.37 -9.86 -0.43
N GLN A 83 -11.83 -8.69 -0.86
CA GLN A 83 -11.02 -7.77 -1.66
C GLN A 83 -9.81 -7.28 -0.86
N THR A 84 -8.64 -7.28 -1.48
CA THR A 84 -7.38 -6.75 -0.91
C THR A 84 -6.96 -5.50 -1.67
N ARG A 85 -6.50 -4.49 -0.94
CA ARG A 85 -5.82 -3.30 -1.49
C ARG A 85 -4.43 -3.19 -0.92
N GLU A 86 -3.50 -2.75 -1.74
CA GLU A 86 -2.10 -2.55 -1.36
C GLU A 86 -1.54 -1.26 -1.95
N ALA A 87 -0.64 -0.62 -1.22
CA ALA A 87 0.07 0.56 -1.69
C ALA A 87 1.55 0.44 -1.35
N TYR A 88 2.40 0.67 -2.34
CA TYR A 88 3.83 0.79 -2.16
C TYR A 88 4.19 2.27 -2.13
N LEU A 89 4.95 2.70 -1.13
CA LEU A 89 5.43 4.07 -1.03
C LEU A 89 6.95 4.11 -0.95
N ALA A 90 7.57 5.00 -1.71
CA ALA A 90 9.00 5.27 -1.65
C ALA A 90 9.25 6.69 -1.12
N ALA A 91 10.02 6.81 -0.05
CA ALA A 91 10.39 8.07 0.59
C ALA A 91 11.83 7.99 1.09
N GLY A 92 12.76 8.70 0.42
CA GLY A 92 14.18 8.62 0.75
C GLY A 92 14.69 7.18 0.74
N ASP A 93 15.27 6.71 1.85
CA ASP A 93 15.78 5.36 2.04
C ASP A 93 14.75 4.36 2.61
N VAL A 94 13.47 4.71 2.65
CA VAL A 94 12.37 3.86 3.14
C VAL A 94 11.45 3.43 2.01
N LEU A 95 11.21 2.12 1.92
CA LEU A 95 10.10 1.53 1.17
C LEU A 95 9.01 1.09 2.16
N ALA A 96 7.80 1.58 1.95
CA ALA A 96 6.64 1.21 2.75
C ALA A 96 5.66 0.36 1.93
N LEU A 97 5.00 -0.59 2.59
CA LEU A 97 3.87 -1.34 2.05
C LEU A 97 2.69 -1.21 3.02
N VAL A 98 1.58 -0.67 2.53
CA VAL A 98 0.29 -0.63 3.24
C VAL A 98 -0.61 -1.67 2.62
N VAL A 99 -1.17 -2.58 3.43
CA VAL A 99 -2.09 -3.63 2.97
C VAL A 99 -3.38 -3.55 3.76
N GLN A 100 -4.51 -3.49 3.07
CA GLN A 100 -5.83 -3.67 3.65
C GLN A 100 -6.49 -4.90 3.04
N SER A 101 -6.70 -5.93 3.85
CA SER A 101 -7.40 -7.16 3.44
C SER A 101 -8.77 -7.24 4.10
N GLY A 102 -9.82 -7.32 3.29
CA GLY A 102 -11.19 -7.51 3.74
C GLY A 102 -11.75 -6.41 4.64
N GLY A 103 -12.99 -6.66 5.08
CA GLY A 103 -13.75 -5.80 5.97
C GLY A 103 -14.42 -4.61 5.29
N SER A 104 -15.73 -4.61 5.44
CA SER A 104 -16.61 -3.43 5.51
C SER A 104 -18.09 -3.83 5.60
N ASP A 105 -18.47 -4.99 6.16
CA ASP A 105 -19.87 -5.48 6.06
C ASP A 105 -20.42 -5.46 4.61
N GLY A 106 -19.54 -5.52 3.60
CA GLY A 106 -19.90 -5.39 2.17
C GLY A 106 -19.85 -3.97 1.59
N ASP A 107 -19.47 -2.95 2.36
CA ASP A 107 -19.36 -1.55 1.93
C ASP A 107 -17.96 -1.22 1.39
N THR A 108 -17.73 -1.58 0.13
CA THR A 108 -16.44 -1.42 -0.55
C THR A 108 -15.94 0.04 -0.56
N ASP A 109 -16.85 1.01 -0.61
CA ASP A 109 -16.50 2.44 -0.68
C ASP A 109 -15.90 2.94 0.65
N LYS A 110 -16.45 2.50 1.78
CA LYS A 110 -15.87 2.80 3.11
C LYS A 110 -14.50 2.16 3.28
N ALA A 111 -14.35 0.92 2.83
CA ALA A 111 -13.07 0.22 2.87
C ALA A 111 -12.01 0.97 2.04
N GLU A 112 -12.34 1.36 0.81
CA GLU A 112 -11.46 2.15 -0.05
C GLU A 112 -11.06 3.47 0.61
N THR A 113 -12.04 4.21 1.12
CA THR A 113 -11.79 5.51 1.76
C THR A 113 -10.83 5.37 2.95
N ALA A 114 -11.05 4.38 3.82
CA ALA A 114 -10.18 4.13 4.97
C ALA A 114 -8.76 3.74 4.56
N PHE A 115 -8.63 2.91 3.50
CA PHE A 115 -7.34 2.54 2.95
C PHE A 115 -6.57 3.77 2.43
N ARG A 116 -7.21 4.60 1.60
CA ARG A 116 -6.59 5.81 1.06
C ARG A 116 -6.17 6.79 2.15
N GLN A 117 -7.00 6.96 3.18
CA GLN A 117 -6.63 7.77 4.35
C GLN A 117 -5.40 7.22 5.08
N ALA A 118 -5.27 5.90 5.21
CA ALA A 118 -4.09 5.28 5.81
C ALA A 118 -2.83 5.49 4.95
N VAL A 119 -2.94 5.36 3.63
CA VAL A 119 -1.84 5.62 2.68
C VAL A 119 -1.39 7.08 2.75
N ALA A 120 -2.32 8.03 2.66
CA ALA A 120 -2.02 9.47 2.73
C ALA A 120 -1.39 9.84 4.08
N LEU A 121 -1.91 9.34 5.20
CA LEU A 121 -1.31 9.57 6.51
C LEU A 121 0.10 8.98 6.60
N GLN A 122 0.30 7.76 6.10
CA GLN A 122 1.61 7.12 6.09
C GLN A 122 2.61 7.90 5.23
N GLY A 123 2.20 8.43 4.08
CA GLY A 123 3.02 9.31 3.25
C GLY A 123 3.48 10.56 4.01
N ARG A 124 2.55 11.25 4.69
CA ARG A 124 2.87 12.43 5.51
C ARG A 124 3.80 12.16 6.69
N LEU A 125 3.83 10.94 7.20
CA LEU A 125 4.76 10.53 8.28
C LEU A 125 6.16 10.20 7.75
N LEU A 126 6.30 9.94 6.45
CA LEU A 126 7.59 9.65 5.80
C LEU A 126 8.24 10.88 5.15
N GLY A 127 7.43 11.87 4.76
CA GLY A 127 7.88 13.14 4.18
C GLY A 127 8.33 14.17 5.22
#